data_AF-A0A836KUJ7-F1
#
_entry.id   AF-A0A836KUJ7-F1
#
_cell.length_a   1.000
_cell.length_b   1.000
_cell.length_c   1.000
_cell.angle_alpha   90.00
_cell.angle_beta   90.00
_cell.angle_gamma   90.00
#
_symmetry.space_group_name_H-M   'P 1'
#
loop_
_entity.id
_entity.type
_entity.pdbx_description
1 polymer ?
#
loop_
_entity_poly.entity_id
_entity_poly.type
_entity_poly.pdbx_seq_one_letter_code
_entity_poly.pdbx_strand_id
1 'polypeptide(L)' 'MLEAKQAATKSRKSANPGPLGLLGFGLSTVLLNLHNTGSFPLSTVIVAMGICLGGGAQFIAGLLEWVRGSTFAYVVFTAP' A
#
# COMPACT_ATOMS: atom_id res chain seq x y z
N MET A 1 -33.61 -3.36 -27.24
CA MET A 1 -33.24 -3.17 -25.82
C MET A 1 -32.01 -3.99 -25.39
N LEU A 2 -31.36 -4.76 -26.28
CA LEU A 2 -30.14 -5.54 -25.99
C LEU A 2 -28.83 -4.76 -26.23
N GLU A 3 -28.89 -3.56 -26.80
CA GLU A 3 -27.70 -2.74 -27.12
C GLU A 3 -27.25 -1.81 -25.97
N ALA A 4 -28.02 -1.71 -24.87
CA ALA A 4 -27.71 -0.81 -23.75
C ALA A 4 -26.70 -1.37 -22.74
N LYS A 5 -26.31 -2.65 -22.85
CA LYS A 5 -25.35 -3.31 -21.93
C LYS A 5 -23.93 -3.42 -22.51
N GLN A 6 -23.73 -2.90 -23.72
CA GLN A 6 -22.42 -2.76 -24.39
C GLN A 6 -21.77 -1.39 -24.15
N ALA A 7 -22.25 -0.61 -23.18
CA ALA A 7 -21.36 0.23 -22.37
C ALA A 7 -20.47 -0.67 -21.48
N ALA A 8 -19.77 -1.61 -22.12
CA ALA A 8 -18.64 -2.33 -21.57
C ALA A 8 -17.57 -1.27 -21.31
N THR A 9 -17.75 -0.57 -20.19
CA THR A 9 -16.80 0.36 -19.61
C THR A 9 -15.45 -0.30 -19.73
N LYS A 10 -14.65 0.22 -20.66
CA LYS A 10 -13.26 -0.15 -20.86
C LYS A 10 -12.65 -0.28 -19.47
N SER A 11 -12.53 -1.51 -18.98
CA SER A 11 -12.07 -1.75 -17.62
C SER A 11 -10.67 -1.18 -17.61
N ARG A 12 -10.50 0.01 -17.03
CA ARG A 12 -9.17 0.51 -16.74
C ARG A 12 -8.60 -0.59 -15.85
N LYS A 13 -7.70 -1.42 -16.40
CA LYS A 13 -6.85 -2.32 -15.61
C LYS A 13 -5.93 -1.44 -14.77
N SER A 14 -6.50 -0.72 -13.82
CA SER A 14 -5.76 0.00 -12.81
C SER A 14 -5.17 -1.05 -11.89
N ALA A 15 -3.86 -1.00 -11.68
CA ALA A 15 -3.19 -1.86 -10.72
C ALA A 15 -3.90 -1.76 -9.35
N ASN A 16 -3.97 -2.87 -8.62
CA ASN A 16 -4.52 -2.88 -7.27
C ASN A 16 -3.47 -2.27 -6.33
N PRO A 17 -3.72 -1.11 -5.71
CA PRO A 17 -2.78 -0.49 -4.79
C PRO A 17 -2.77 -1.18 -3.41
N GLY A 18 -3.80 -1.98 -3.08
CA GLY A 18 -3.92 -2.62 -1.77
C GLY A 18 -2.76 -3.52 -1.36
N PRO A 19 -2.29 -4.45 -2.22
CA PRO A 19 -1.11 -5.26 -1.94
C PRO A 19 0.16 -4.43 -1.72
N LEU A 20 0.30 -3.28 -2.39
CA LEU A 20 1.46 -2.41 -2.25
C LEU A 20 1.53 -1.81 -0.84
N GLY A 21 0.41 -1.32 -0.32
CA GLY A 21 0.32 -0.79 1.04
C GLY A 21 0.55 -1.86 2.12
N LEU A 22 0.00 -3.07 1.93
CA LEU A 22 0.19 -4.17 2.87
C LEU A 22 1.65 -4.65 2.93
N LEU A 23 2.34 -4.69 1.79
CA LEU A 23 3.75 -5.05 1.73
C LEU A 23 4.65 -3.99 2.37
N GLY A 24 4.33 -2.70 2.23
CA GLY A 24 5.04 -1.60 2.91
C GLY A 24 5.00 -1.73 4.44
N PHE A 25 3.81 -1.97 4.98
CA PHE A 25 3.59 -2.20 6.41
C PHE A 25 4.28 -3.47 6.91
N GLY A 26 4.07 -4.59 6.21
CA GLY A 26 4.61 -5.90 6.59
C GLY A 26 6.13 -5.94 6.56
N LEU A 27 6.76 -5.43 5.50
CA LEU A 27 8.22 -5.40 5.38
C LEU A 27 8.86 -4.51 6.43
N SER A 28 8.28 -3.34 6.71
CA SER A 28 8.78 -2.43 7.74
C SER A 28 8.69 -3.07 9.13
N THR A 29 7.61 -3.81 9.41
CA THR A 29 7.42 -4.54 10.68
C THR A 29 8.41 -5.68 10.85
N VAL A 30 8.64 -6.46 9.79
CA VAL A 30 9.62 -7.56 9.80
C VAL A 30 11.04 -7.02 10.00
N LEU A 31 11.41 -5.92 9.31
CA LEU A 31 12.71 -5.28 9.48
C LEU A 31 12.91 -4.73 10.90
N LEU A 32 11.89 -4.10 11.49
CA LEU A 32 11.97 -3.57 12.86
C LEU A 32 12.10 -4.70 13.90
N ASN A 33 11.38 -5.81 13.71
CA ASN A 33 11.49 -6.99 14.57
C ASN A 33 12.84 -7.71 14.41
N LEU A 34 13.39 -7.75 13.19
CA LEU A 34 14.70 -8.34 12.93
C LEU A 34 15.84 -7.49 13.53
N HIS A 35 15.69 -6.16 13.51
CA HIS A 35 16.54 -5.25 14.26
C HIS A 35 16.42 -5.47 15.78
N ASN A 36 15.19 -5.56 16.31
CA ASN A 36 14.96 -5.79 17.74
C ASN A 36 15.49 -7.14 18.24
N THR A 37 15.62 -8.14 17.37
CA THR A 37 16.25 -9.45 17.67
C THR A 37 17.79 -9.36 17.77
N GLY A 38 18.37 -8.18 17.49
CA GLY A 38 19.82 -7.94 17.63
C GLY A 38 20.67 -8.45 16.46
N SER A 39 20.05 -9.00 15.40
CA SER A 39 20.76 -9.56 14.25
C SER A 39 21.34 -8.51 13.29
N PHE A 40 20.81 -7.28 13.31
CA PHE A 40 21.24 -6.18 12.44
C PHE A 40 21.21 -4.84 13.18
N PRO A 41 22.21 -3.95 13.02
CA PRO A 41 22.18 -2.61 13.59
C PRO A 41 21.14 -1.72 12.91
N LEU A 42 20.63 -0.71 13.63
CA LEU A 42 19.65 0.27 13.17
C LEU A 42 20.28 1.13 12.07
N SER A 43 20.26 0.59 10.85
CA SER A 43 20.87 1.22 9.69
C SER A 43 19.92 2.24 9.11
N THR A 44 20.49 3.30 8.52
CA THR A 44 19.77 4.32 7.73
C THR A 44 18.85 3.68 6.69
N VAL A 45 19.16 2.47 6.25
CA VAL A 45 18.33 1.64 5.35
C VAL A 45 16.96 1.32 5.95
N ILE A 46 16.85 0.96 7.24
CA ILE A 46 15.56 0.62 7.89
C ILE A 46 14.68 1.87 8.00
N VAL A 47 15.28 3.00 8.39
CA VAL A 47 14.59 4.29 8.48
C VAL A 47 14.16 4.77 7.09
N ALA A 48 15.03 4.65 6.09
CA ALA A 48 14.70 5.01 4.70
C ALA A 48 13.59 4.11 4.13
N MET A 49 13.62 2.80 4.40
CA MET A 49 12.57 1.87 3.98
C MET A 49 11.23 2.19 4.67
N GLY A 50 11.26 2.50 5.96
CA GLY A 50 10.07 2.89 6.71
C GLY A 50 9.44 4.18 6.18
N ILE A 51 10.25 5.19 5.83
CA ILE A 51 9.75 6.46 5.29
C ILE A 51 9.29 6.32 3.84
N CYS A 52 10.10 5.69 2.98
CA CYS A 52 9.81 5.61 1.54
C CYS A 52 8.77 4.54 1.20
N LEU A 53 8.93 3.31 1.70
CA LEU A 53 8.04 2.18 1.41
C LEU A 53 6.92 2.04 2.44
N GLY A 54 7.21 2.17 3.73
CA GLY A 54 6.19 2.09 4.79
C GLY A 54 5.30 3.34 4.90
N GLY A 55 5.84 4.51 4.58
CA GLY A 55 5.12 5.79 4.66
C GLY A 55 4.64 6.28 3.30
N GLY A 56 5.56 6.71 2.45
CA GLY A 56 5.25 7.37 1.17
C GLY A 56 4.46 6.49 0.20
N ALA A 57 4.95 5.28 -0.07
CA ALA A 57 4.26 4.35 -0.97
C ALA A 57 2.90 3.87 -0.40
N GLN A 58 2.80 3.70 0.92
CA GLN A 58 1.57 3.30 1.60
C GLN A 58 0.53 4.43 1.59
N PHE A 59 0.94 5.68 1.82
CA PHE A 59 0.07 6.85 1.72
C PHE A 59 -0.50 7.02 0.29
N ILE A 60 0.33 6.85 -0.73
CA ILE A 60 -0.09 6.88 -2.14
C ILE A 60 -1.05 5.72 -2.44
N ALA A 61 -0.78 4.52 -1.92
CA ALA A 61 -1.69 3.38 -2.04
C ALA A 61 -3.05 3.64 -1.38
N GLY A 62 -3.08 4.31 -0.23
CA GLY A 62 -4.30 4.77 0.44
C GLY A 62 -5.12 5.71 -0.42
N LEU A 63 -4.50 6.76 -0.99
CA LEU A 63 -5.20 7.69 -1.90
C LEU A 63 -5.77 6.97 -3.14
N LEU A 64 -5.02 6.06 -3.74
CA LEU A 64 -5.48 5.28 -4.89
C LEU A 64 -6.67 4.38 -4.55
N GLU A 65 -6.74 3.90 -3.31
CA GLU A 65 -7.79 3.03 -2.82
C GLU A 65 -9.06 3.80 -2.41
N TRP A 66 -8.92 5.08 -2.04
CA TRP A 66 -10.05 6.03 -1.96
C TRP A 66 -10.69 6.26 -3.33
N VAL A 67 -9.88 6.41 -4.39
CA VAL A 67 -10.36 6.54 -5.78
C VAL A 67 -11.06 5.25 -6.27
N ARG A 68 -10.68 4.09 -5.72
CA ARG A 68 -11.33 2.79 -5.98
C ARG A 68 -12.59 2.54 -5.14
N GLY A 69 -12.92 3.42 -4.18
CA GLY A 69 -14.11 3.32 -3.35
C GLY A 69 -13.98 2.39 -2.14
N SER A 70 -12.76 2.01 -1.75
CA SER A 70 -12.51 1.12 -0.60
C SER A 70 -12.08 1.95 0.61
N THR A 71 -13.07 2.40 1.38
CA THR A 71 -12.88 3.23 2.59
C THR A 71 -12.04 2.54 3.66
N PHE A 72 -12.18 1.21 3.81
CA PHE A 72 -11.42 0.43 4.78
C PHE A 72 -9.92 0.50 4.50
N ALA A 73 -9.53 0.21 3.26
CA ALA A 73 -8.13 0.19 2.88
C ALA A 73 -7.54 1.61 2.79
N TYR A 74 -8.36 2.62 2.43
CA TYR A 74 -7.95 4.02 2.59
C TYR A 74 -7.53 4.32 4.03
N VAL A 75 -8.36 4.01 5.03
CA VAL A 75 -8.06 4.28 6.45
C VAL A 75 -6.82 3.51 6.93
N VAL A 76 -6.72 2.23 6.58
CA VAL A 76 -5.57 1.38 6.95
C VAL A 76 -4.25 1.88 6.35
N PHE A 77 -4.26 2.49 5.16
CA PHE A 77 -3.03 2.94 4.50
C PHE A 77 -2.71 4.42 4.70
N THR A 78 -3.68 5.26 5.07
CA THR A 78 -3.43 6.69 5.39
C THR A 78 -2.99 6.93 6.82
N ALA A 79 -3.26 6.00 7.75
CA ALA A 79 -2.78 6.03 9.12
C ALA A 79 -1.87 4.81 9.43
N PRO A 80 -0.64 4.76 8.87
CA PRO A 80 0.35 3.73 9.17
C PRO A 80 0.92 3.81 10.60
#